data_AF-A0A2U2J264-F1
#
_entry.id   AF-A0A2U2J264-F1
#
_cell.length_a   1.000
_cell.length_b   1.000
_cell.length_c   1.000
_cell.angle_alpha   90.00
_cell.angle_beta   90.00
_cell.angle_gamma   90.00
#
_symmetry.space_group_name_H-M   'P 1'
#
loop_
_entity.id
_entity.type
_entity.pdbx_description
1 polymer ?
#
loop_
_entity_poly.entity_id
_entity_poly.type
_entity_poly.pdbx_seq_one_letter_code
_entity_poly.pdbx_strand_id
1 'polypeptide(L)'
;MFRYVAAAALATLPVAAEAETVLVTADRMIDVLAGRVVEQPVITIVDGRITRVDTGAAAATPEGARRIDLAGKTILPGLIDMHVHLDSNPEYGGYSSLQFTDLFWPVQGVGNARDMLQAGFTTIRNVGADGYSDVAYKQAIEEGLMEGPRIVPAGHALSATGGHCDQTYLPPSFEAVGKAVGDGPQELRKRVREQRKYGAEVIKVCATGGVFSRNTEPGQQQLSEEELRAIADEAHQWGLKVAAHAHGAAGIKAAIRAGIDTIEHASLIDAEGIRLAKEHGAWLAMDIFNTEYTQAEGARNGVMEDNLRKDREIAQIQRDNFRKAHAAGAKIVFATDAGVMPHGTAAGQFRVMTEYGMTPMEAIQAATTSAAQALGRTGDVGAIAVGRYGDIIAVDGDPLANIRELEDVDVVIKGGEVVKND
;
A
#
# COMPACT_ATOMS: atom_id res chain seq x y z
N MET A 1 -22.90 -37.28 58.77
CA MET A 1 -22.24 -37.91 57.61
C MET A 1 -22.06 -36.85 56.53
N PHE A 2 -20.93 -36.15 56.51
CA PHE A 2 -20.56 -35.27 55.40
C PHE A 2 -19.43 -35.95 54.63
N ARG A 3 -19.71 -36.32 53.38
CA ARG A 3 -18.76 -36.94 52.45
C ARG A 3 -17.96 -35.81 51.78
N TYR A 4 -16.64 -35.83 51.94
CA TYR A 4 -15.72 -35.03 51.14
C TYR A 4 -15.63 -35.64 49.74
N VAL A 5 -15.95 -34.87 48.70
CA VAL A 5 -15.68 -35.22 47.30
C VAL A 5 -14.32 -34.64 46.95
N ALA A 6 -13.35 -35.51 46.67
CA ALA A 6 -12.04 -35.12 46.17
C ALA A 6 -12.16 -34.75 44.67
N ALA A 7 -11.85 -33.51 44.32
CA ALA A 7 -11.74 -33.07 42.94
C ALA A 7 -10.39 -33.53 42.38
N ALA A 8 -10.41 -34.41 41.37
CA ALA A 8 -9.23 -34.79 40.62
C ALA A 8 -8.89 -33.68 39.61
N ALA A 9 -7.75 -33.02 39.80
CA ALA A 9 -7.20 -32.10 38.82
C ALA A 9 -6.64 -32.90 37.64
N LEU A 10 -7.30 -32.85 36.48
CA LEU A 10 -6.69 -33.30 35.22
C LEU A 10 -5.61 -32.30 34.83
N ALA A 11 -4.36 -32.73 34.88
CA ALA A 11 -3.25 -32.01 34.26
C ALA A 11 -3.35 -32.16 32.75
N THR A 12 -3.77 -31.11 32.05
CA THR A 12 -3.60 -30.98 30.61
C THR A 12 -2.12 -30.75 30.32
N LEU A 13 -1.44 -31.74 29.75
CA LEU A 13 -0.10 -31.56 29.22
C LEU A 13 -0.17 -30.56 28.05
N PRO A 14 0.71 -29.53 28.00
CA PRO A 14 0.79 -28.66 26.84
C PRO A 14 1.30 -29.49 25.66
N VAL A 15 0.49 -29.59 24.61
CA VAL A 15 0.98 -30.02 23.30
C VAL A 15 1.91 -28.91 22.84
N ALA A 16 3.21 -29.20 22.72
CA ALA A 16 4.10 -28.31 22.00
C ALA A 16 3.55 -28.22 20.58
N ALA A 17 3.10 -27.03 20.16
CA ALA A 17 2.82 -26.79 18.76
C ALA A 17 4.14 -27.01 18.01
N GLU A 18 4.20 -28.04 17.17
CA GLU A 18 5.34 -28.19 16.25
C GLU A 18 5.36 -26.96 15.36
N ALA A 19 6.51 -26.27 15.31
CA ALA A 19 6.69 -25.10 14.46
C ALA A 19 6.45 -25.49 13.00
N GLU A 20 5.53 -24.82 12.31
CA GLU A 20 5.22 -25.16 10.93
C GLU A 20 6.42 -24.79 10.06
N THR A 21 7.10 -25.82 9.55
CA THR A 21 8.24 -25.67 8.66
C THR A 21 7.79 -25.90 7.23
N VAL A 22 7.95 -24.89 6.37
CA VAL A 22 7.59 -24.91 4.96
C VAL A 22 8.86 -24.78 4.11
N LEU A 23 8.97 -25.61 3.07
CA LEU A 23 10.04 -25.55 2.08
C LEU A 23 9.46 -25.15 0.73
N VAL A 24 9.88 -24.00 0.20
CA VAL A 24 9.48 -23.52 -1.13
C VAL A 24 10.62 -23.74 -2.12
N THR A 25 10.35 -24.43 -3.22
CA THR A 25 11.29 -24.62 -4.34
C THR A 25 10.71 -24.06 -5.62
N ALA A 26 11.57 -23.51 -6.49
CA ALA A 26 11.19 -23.01 -7.81
C ALA A 26 12.36 -23.14 -8.79
N ASP A 27 12.12 -22.84 -10.08
CA ASP A 27 13.20 -22.85 -11.08
C ASP A 27 14.08 -21.60 -10.94
N ARG A 28 13.46 -20.44 -10.72
CA ARG A 28 14.16 -19.15 -10.63
C ARG A 28 13.63 -18.30 -9.48
N MET A 29 14.48 -17.46 -8.91
CA MET A 29 14.11 -16.40 -7.96
C MET A 29 14.68 -15.06 -8.43
N ILE A 30 13.86 -14.00 -8.39
CA ILE A 30 14.35 -12.63 -8.54
C ILE A 30 14.88 -12.14 -7.18
N ASP A 31 16.20 -12.09 -7.05
CA ASP A 31 16.88 -11.48 -5.90
C ASP A 31 16.89 -9.96 -6.08
N VAL A 32 15.85 -9.32 -5.55
CA VAL A 32 15.64 -7.86 -5.61
C VAL A 32 16.67 -7.05 -4.80
N LEU A 33 17.44 -7.69 -3.90
CA LEU A 33 18.49 -7.02 -3.14
C LEU A 33 19.78 -6.90 -3.97
N ALA A 34 20.14 -7.98 -4.66
CA ALA A 34 21.32 -8.01 -5.52
C ALA A 34 21.03 -7.59 -6.97
N GLY A 35 19.76 -7.49 -7.37
CA GLY A 35 19.36 -7.13 -8.73
C GLY A 35 19.69 -8.22 -9.75
N ARG A 36 19.53 -9.49 -9.40
CA ARG A 36 19.89 -10.65 -10.24
C ARG A 36 18.90 -11.80 -10.13
N VAL A 37 18.98 -12.74 -11.08
CA VAL A 37 18.26 -14.01 -11.02
C VAL A 37 19.10 -15.05 -10.28
N VAL A 38 18.46 -15.85 -9.45
CA VAL A 38 19.05 -17.01 -8.75
C VAL A 38 18.35 -18.27 -9.24
N GLU A 39 19.15 -19.24 -9.70
CA GLU A 39 18.65 -20.53 -10.19
C GLU A 39 18.42 -21.51 -9.04
N GLN A 40 17.36 -22.32 -9.16
CA GLN A 40 16.99 -23.39 -8.23
C GLN A 40 16.98 -22.94 -6.76
N PRO A 41 16.26 -21.85 -6.41
CA PRO A 41 16.12 -21.41 -5.03
C PRO A 41 15.46 -22.50 -4.16
N VAL A 42 15.91 -22.58 -2.90
CA VAL A 42 15.28 -23.37 -1.85
C VAL A 42 15.10 -22.49 -0.62
N ILE A 43 13.84 -22.18 -0.30
CA ILE A 43 13.50 -21.25 0.78
C ILE A 43 12.89 -22.03 1.94
N THR A 44 13.48 -21.90 3.13
CA THR A 44 12.90 -22.47 4.35
C THR A 44 12.20 -21.39 5.13
N ILE A 45 10.92 -21.62 5.43
CA ILE A 45 10.06 -20.74 6.23
C ILE A 45 9.69 -21.52 7.50
N VAL A 46 9.85 -20.90 8.67
CA VAL A 46 9.44 -21.46 9.97
C VAL A 46 8.60 -20.41 10.67
N ASP A 47 7.39 -20.80 11.11
CA ASP A 47 6.44 -19.91 11.78
C ASP A 47 6.24 -18.58 11.02
N GLY A 48 6.10 -18.72 9.70
CA GLY A 48 5.89 -17.62 8.76
C GLY A 48 7.08 -16.70 8.49
N ARG A 49 8.29 -17.00 9.00
CA ARG A 49 9.52 -16.25 8.68
C ARG A 49 10.54 -17.10 7.94
N ILE A 50 11.23 -16.47 6.99
CA ILE A 50 12.31 -17.08 6.23
C ILE A 50 13.51 -17.29 7.16
N THR A 51 13.93 -18.54 7.34
CA THR A 51 15.09 -18.90 8.15
C THR A 51 16.31 -19.26 7.32
N ARG A 52 16.10 -19.69 6.06
CA ARG A 52 17.17 -20.03 5.11
C ARG A 52 16.79 -19.68 3.68
N VAL A 53 17.78 -19.28 2.91
CA VAL A 53 17.72 -19.09 1.46
C VAL A 53 18.94 -19.81 0.87
N ASP A 54 18.72 -21.01 0.34
CA ASP A 54 19.73 -21.88 -0.25
C ASP A 54 19.49 -22.03 -1.77
N THR A 55 20.41 -22.72 -2.45
CA THR A 55 20.29 -23.03 -3.89
C THR A 55 20.64 -24.48 -4.19
N GLY A 56 19.91 -25.10 -5.11
CA GLY A 56 20.20 -26.43 -5.66
C GLY A 56 19.74 -27.61 -4.78
N ALA A 57 19.84 -28.82 -5.34
CA ALA A 57 19.33 -30.07 -4.75
C ALA A 57 20.03 -30.51 -3.44
N ALA A 58 21.14 -29.87 -3.06
CA ALA A 58 21.89 -30.18 -1.85
C ALA A 58 21.36 -29.46 -0.59
N ALA A 59 20.31 -28.64 -0.71
CA ALA A 59 19.65 -28.03 0.43
C ALA A 59 19.00 -29.12 1.30
N ALA A 60 19.45 -29.23 2.55
CA ALA A 60 18.88 -30.19 3.50
C ALA A 60 17.40 -29.86 3.72
N THR A 61 16.51 -30.83 3.46
CA THR A 61 15.09 -30.71 3.79
C THR A 61 14.92 -31.04 5.27
N PRO A 62 14.43 -30.11 6.11
CA PRO A 62 14.11 -30.42 7.49
C PRO A 62 13.08 -31.56 7.56
N GLU A 63 13.25 -32.49 8.49
CA GLU A 63 12.30 -33.59 8.70
C GLU A 63 10.92 -33.01 9.08
N GLY A 64 9.86 -33.50 8.43
CA GLY A 64 8.49 -33.02 8.66
C GLY A 64 8.10 -31.72 7.94
N ALA A 65 9.00 -31.10 7.15
CA ALA A 65 8.67 -29.87 6.42
C ALA A 65 7.61 -30.09 5.33
N ARG A 66 6.58 -29.22 5.30
CA ARG A 66 5.59 -29.14 4.21
C ARG A 66 6.26 -28.56 2.97
N ARG A 67 6.21 -29.26 1.84
CA ARG A 67 6.85 -28.82 0.59
C ARG A 67 5.84 -28.11 -0.32
N ILE A 68 6.23 -26.95 -0.82
CA ILE A 68 5.57 -26.21 -1.90
C ILE A 68 6.53 -26.22 -3.09
N ASP A 69 6.19 -26.99 -4.13
CA ASP A 69 7.04 -27.15 -5.31
C ASP A 69 6.48 -26.35 -6.49
N LEU A 70 7.20 -25.32 -6.90
CA LEU A 70 6.83 -24.36 -7.94
C LEU A 70 7.71 -24.57 -9.19
N ALA A 71 7.85 -25.82 -9.60
CA ALA A 71 8.61 -26.20 -10.79
C ALA A 71 8.12 -25.40 -12.02
N GLY A 72 9.06 -24.90 -12.82
CA GLY A 72 8.78 -24.05 -13.98
C GLY A 72 8.50 -22.58 -13.67
N LYS A 73 8.29 -22.21 -12.40
CA LYS A 73 7.94 -20.83 -12.02
C LYS A 73 9.16 -19.98 -11.67
N THR A 74 8.98 -18.67 -11.78
CA THR A 74 9.89 -17.67 -11.23
C THR A 74 9.28 -17.05 -9.98
N ILE A 75 9.96 -17.14 -8.84
CA ILE A 75 9.49 -16.56 -7.57
C ILE A 75 10.05 -15.16 -7.32
N LEU A 76 9.25 -14.31 -6.69
CA LEU A 76 9.59 -12.95 -6.26
C LEU A 76 9.10 -12.74 -4.82
N PRO A 77 9.63 -11.74 -4.09
CA PRO A 77 9.01 -11.33 -2.84
C PRO A 77 7.57 -10.88 -3.09
N GLY A 78 6.68 -11.09 -2.12
CA GLY A 78 5.33 -10.54 -2.17
C GLY A 78 5.34 -9.02 -2.39
N LEU A 79 4.43 -8.55 -3.24
CA LEU A 79 4.41 -7.16 -3.70
C LEU A 79 3.85 -6.22 -2.63
N ILE A 80 4.23 -4.95 -2.74
CA ILE A 80 3.85 -3.88 -1.83
C ILE A 80 3.24 -2.72 -2.62
N ASP A 81 2.00 -2.37 -2.30
CA ASP A 81 1.36 -1.15 -2.80
C ASP A 81 1.34 -0.08 -1.70
N MET A 82 1.91 1.09 -1.99
CA MET A 82 2.04 2.18 -1.03
C MET A 82 0.83 3.12 -0.99
N HIS A 83 -0.20 2.92 -1.83
CA HIS A 83 -1.35 3.80 -1.91
C HIS A 83 -2.61 3.07 -2.36
N VAL A 84 -3.43 2.66 -1.39
CA VAL A 84 -4.74 2.04 -1.65
C VAL A 84 -5.82 2.57 -0.70
N HIS A 85 -7.08 2.34 -1.08
CA HIS A 85 -8.29 2.64 -0.34
C HIS A 85 -9.22 1.43 -0.37
N LEU A 86 -9.10 0.52 0.60
CA LEU A 86 -9.83 -0.75 0.64
C LEU A 86 -11.34 -0.58 0.84
N ASP A 87 -11.78 0.42 1.59
CA ASP A 87 -13.21 0.67 1.83
C ASP A 87 -13.88 1.47 0.71
N SER A 88 -13.15 1.80 -0.37
CA SER A 88 -13.68 2.45 -1.57
C SER A 88 -14.01 1.44 -2.67
N ASN A 89 -14.89 1.79 -3.61
CA ASN A 89 -15.15 0.98 -4.80
C ASN A 89 -15.36 1.87 -6.02
N PRO A 90 -14.57 1.65 -7.09
CA PRO A 90 -14.54 2.54 -8.25
C PRO A 90 -15.82 2.51 -9.09
N GLU A 91 -16.71 1.53 -8.89
CA GLU A 91 -18.01 1.44 -9.54
C GLU A 91 -19.04 2.41 -8.93
N TYR A 92 -18.79 2.94 -7.73
CA TYR A 92 -19.66 3.87 -7.02
C TYR A 92 -19.07 5.29 -6.93
N GLY A 93 -19.08 5.99 -8.06
CA GLY A 93 -18.62 7.38 -8.16
C GLY A 93 -19.70 8.43 -7.82
N GLY A 94 -19.24 9.63 -7.46
CA GLY A 94 -20.11 10.79 -7.22
C GLY A 94 -21.09 10.56 -6.07
N TYR A 95 -22.39 10.75 -6.33
CA TYR A 95 -23.44 10.62 -5.30
C TYR A 95 -23.97 9.19 -5.14
N SER A 96 -23.52 8.22 -5.94
CA SER A 96 -24.04 6.85 -5.88
C SER A 96 -23.75 6.17 -4.53
N SER A 97 -22.63 6.55 -3.89
CA SER A 97 -22.23 6.09 -2.56
C SER A 97 -23.25 6.41 -1.45
N LEU A 98 -24.04 7.49 -1.59
CA LEU A 98 -25.02 7.93 -0.58
C LEU A 98 -26.21 6.97 -0.40
N GLN A 99 -26.35 5.97 -1.26
CA GLN A 99 -27.41 4.95 -1.18
C GLN A 99 -27.10 3.86 -0.15
N PHE A 100 -25.85 3.78 0.32
CA PHE A 100 -25.38 2.75 1.23
C PHE A 100 -25.23 3.28 2.66
N THR A 101 -25.40 2.38 3.63
CA THR A 101 -25.08 2.65 5.03
C THR A 101 -23.57 2.68 5.25
N ASP A 102 -23.10 3.38 6.28
CA ASP A 102 -21.66 3.49 6.61
C ASP A 102 -20.99 2.11 6.78
N LEU A 103 -21.73 1.09 7.24
CA LEU A 103 -21.22 -0.27 7.42
C LEU A 103 -21.07 -1.08 6.13
N PHE A 104 -21.60 -0.59 5.00
CA PHE A 104 -21.42 -1.26 3.70
C PHE A 104 -19.97 -1.23 3.23
N TRP A 105 -19.32 -0.06 3.32
CA TRP A 105 -17.94 0.18 2.90
C TRP A 105 -16.92 -0.72 3.60
N PRO A 106 -16.95 -0.90 4.94
CA PRO A 106 -16.09 -1.86 5.59
C PRO A 106 -16.37 -3.29 5.10
N VAL A 107 -17.62 -3.69 4.90
CA VAL A 107 -17.97 -5.05 4.46
C VAL A 107 -17.46 -5.34 3.04
N GLN A 108 -17.66 -4.43 2.08
CA GLN A 108 -17.19 -4.66 0.72
C GLN A 108 -15.66 -4.67 0.61
N GLY A 109 -14.96 -3.88 1.44
CA GLY A 109 -13.49 -3.86 1.41
C GLY A 109 -12.84 -5.17 1.88
N VAL A 110 -13.61 -6.08 2.47
CA VAL A 110 -13.17 -7.48 2.68
C VAL A 110 -12.85 -8.16 1.35
N GLY A 111 -13.69 -7.95 0.33
CA GLY A 111 -13.44 -8.43 -1.03
C GLY A 111 -12.22 -7.75 -1.64
N ASN A 112 -12.14 -6.42 -1.54
CA ASN A 112 -11.03 -5.65 -2.09
C ASN A 112 -9.66 -6.06 -1.52
N ALA A 113 -9.60 -6.35 -0.21
CA ALA A 113 -8.37 -6.83 0.43
C ALA A 113 -7.97 -8.23 -0.06
N ARG A 114 -8.96 -9.12 -0.28
CA ARG A 114 -8.71 -10.41 -0.94
C ARG A 114 -8.18 -10.19 -2.35
N ASP A 115 -8.81 -9.32 -3.14
CA ASP A 115 -8.40 -9.07 -4.52
C ASP A 115 -6.96 -8.54 -4.60
N MET A 116 -6.55 -7.64 -3.70
CA MET A 116 -5.14 -7.21 -3.59
C MET A 116 -4.21 -8.39 -3.31
N LEU A 117 -4.56 -9.24 -2.34
CA LEU A 117 -3.73 -10.40 -1.99
C LEU A 117 -3.61 -11.39 -3.15
N GLN A 118 -4.72 -11.68 -3.82
CA GLN A 118 -4.79 -12.60 -4.96
C GLN A 118 -4.04 -12.04 -6.18
N ALA A 119 -3.93 -10.71 -6.31
CA ALA A 119 -3.07 -10.05 -7.29
C ALA A 119 -1.56 -10.02 -6.89
N GLY A 120 -1.18 -10.71 -5.80
CA GLY A 120 0.21 -10.84 -5.36
C GLY A 120 0.70 -9.74 -4.41
N PHE A 121 -0.15 -8.79 -4.03
CA PHE A 121 0.19 -7.76 -3.05
C PHE A 121 0.00 -8.32 -1.63
N THR A 122 1.09 -8.75 -1.01
CA THR A 122 1.06 -9.33 0.35
C THR A 122 1.16 -8.27 1.45
N THR A 123 1.55 -7.03 1.10
CA THR A 123 1.55 -5.87 2.00
C THR A 123 0.97 -4.66 1.28
N ILE A 124 0.19 -3.85 1.97
CA ILE A 124 -0.34 -2.59 1.44
C ILE A 124 -0.25 -1.49 2.49
N ARG A 125 -0.18 -0.24 2.03
CA ARG A 125 -0.42 0.94 2.84
C ARG A 125 -1.76 1.55 2.45
N ASN A 126 -2.75 1.41 3.33
CA ASN A 126 -4.06 2.01 3.13
C ASN A 126 -3.99 3.47 3.60
N VAL A 127 -4.16 4.42 2.69
CA VAL A 127 -3.82 5.83 2.94
C VAL A 127 -5.03 6.73 3.11
N GLY A 128 -6.15 6.17 3.54
CA GLY A 128 -7.36 6.90 3.88
C GLY A 128 -8.53 5.93 3.96
N ALA A 129 -9.27 6.00 5.06
CA ALA A 129 -10.42 5.16 5.34
C ALA A 129 -11.39 5.90 6.26
N ASP A 130 -12.66 5.53 6.19
CA ASP A 130 -13.67 6.01 7.13
C ASP A 130 -13.90 5.02 8.28
N GLY A 131 -14.25 5.55 9.46
CA GLY A 131 -14.52 4.75 10.64
C GLY A 131 -13.36 3.88 11.14
N TYR A 132 -12.12 4.19 10.74
CA TYR A 132 -10.93 3.35 10.99
C TYR A 132 -11.09 1.92 10.41
N SER A 133 -11.80 1.78 9.29
CA SER A 133 -12.05 0.50 8.63
C SER A 133 -10.74 -0.22 8.26
N ASP A 134 -9.70 0.51 7.86
CA ASP A 134 -8.37 -0.02 7.55
C ASP A 134 -7.64 -0.61 8.75
N VAL A 135 -7.79 0.01 9.93
CA VAL A 135 -7.34 -0.57 11.20
C VAL A 135 -8.12 -1.85 11.52
N ALA A 136 -9.44 -1.85 11.31
CA ALA A 136 -10.27 -3.02 11.55
C ALA A 136 -9.91 -4.19 10.62
N TYR A 137 -9.63 -3.94 9.34
CA TYR A 137 -9.13 -4.96 8.41
C TYR A 137 -7.81 -5.56 8.88
N LYS A 138 -6.85 -4.70 9.27
CA LYS A 138 -5.57 -5.17 9.81
C LYS A 138 -5.79 -6.11 10.99
N GLN A 139 -6.59 -5.70 11.97
CA GLN A 139 -6.88 -6.50 13.16
C GLN A 139 -7.55 -7.83 12.80
N ALA A 140 -8.56 -7.81 11.91
CA ALA A 140 -9.22 -9.02 11.46
C ALA A 140 -8.28 -9.99 10.74
N ILE A 141 -7.33 -9.47 9.95
CA ILE A 141 -6.32 -10.29 9.27
C ILE A 141 -5.28 -10.84 10.25
N GLU A 142 -4.83 -10.04 11.22
CA GLU A 142 -3.86 -10.46 12.24
C GLU A 142 -4.45 -11.50 13.21
N GLU A 143 -5.75 -11.45 13.48
CA GLU A 143 -6.50 -12.44 14.26
C GLU A 143 -6.98 -13.64 13.42
N GLY A 144 -6.67 -13.69 12.11
CA GLY A 144 -7.07 -14.79 11.22
C GLY A 144 -8.57 -14.87 10.91
N LEU A 145 -9.33 -13.82 11.18
CA LEU A 145 -10.77 -13.72 10.87
C LEU A 145 -11.04 -13.40 9.40
N MET A 146 -10.02 -12.90 8.69
CA MET A 146 -10.12 -12.43 7.32
C MET A 146 -8.81 -12.71 6.57
N GLU A 147 -8.94 -13.10 5.30
CA GLU A 147 -7.80 -13.16 4.38
C GLU A 147 -7.55 -11.78 3.76
N GLY A 148 -6.29 -11.38 3.64
CA GLY A 148 -5.89 -10.13 2.99
C GLY A 148 -4.39 -9.87 3.16
N PRO A 149 -3.85 -8.76 2.64
CA PRO A 149 -2.46 -8.35 2.83
C PRO A 149 -2.15 -7.96 4.28
N ARG A 150 -0.87 -7.74 4.59
CA ARG A 150 -0.44 -6.99 5.77
C ARG A 150 -0.77 -5.52 5.53
N ILE A 151 -1.47 -4.87 6.46
CA ILE A 151 -1.94 -3.49 6.26
C ILE A 151 -1.16 -2.55 7.17
N VAL A 152 -0.67 -1.45 6.58
CA VAL A 152 -0.20 -0.25 7.29
C VAL A 152 -1.30 0.81 7.16
N PRO A 153 -2.18 0.96 8.18
CA PRO A 153 -3.36 1.82 8.11
C PRO A 153 -3.04 3.28 8.44
N ALA A 154 -3.70 4.20 7.74
CA ALA A 154 -3.63 5.63 7.98
C ALA A 154 -4.78 6.15 8.86
N GLY A 155 -5.89 5.41 8.93
CA GLY A 155 -7.15 5.94 9.44
C GLY A 155 -7.67 7.06 8.54
N HIS A 156 -8.19 8.12 9.16
CA HIS A 156 -8.69 9.26 8.41
C HIS A 156 -7.56 10.15 7.89
N ALA A 157 -7.63 10.52 6.61
CA ALA A 157 -6.72 11.50 6.03
C ALA A 157 -7.02 12.92 6.56
N LEU A 158 -5.97 13.63 6.94
CA LEU A 158 -6.06 15.01 7.44
C LEU A 158 -6.27 15.99 6.27
N SER A 159 -7.00 17.08 6.54
CA SER A 159 -7.28 18.13 5.56
C SER A 159 -7.40 19.50 6.23
N ALA A 160 -7.29 20.56 5.44
CA ALA A 160 -7.88 21.86 5.76
C ALA A 160 -9.40 21.84 5.50
N THR A 161 -10.14 22.77 6.12
CA THR A 161 -11.56 23.00 5.82
C THR A 161 -11.76 23.32 4.33
N GLY A 162 -12.67 22.62 3.67
CA GLY A 162 -12.93 22.72 2.22
C GLY A 162 -11.84 22.08 1.34
N GLY A 163 -10.87 21.37 1.94
CA GLY A 163 -9.78 20.72 1.24
C GLY A 163 -10.17 19.42 0.51
N HIS A 164 -9.19 18.80 -0.16
CA HIS A 164 -9.41 17.57 -0.93
C HIS A 164 -9.92 16.41 -0.06
N CYS A 165 -9.42 16.30 1.16
CA CYS A 165 -9.80 15.27 2.14
C CYS A 165 -11.00 15.70 3.03
N ASP A 166 -11.74 16.76 2.66
CA ASP A 166 -12.98 17.21 3.31
C ASP A 166 -14.22 16.85 2.46
N GLN A 167 -15.42 16.92 3.05
CA GLN A 167 -16.68 16.76 2.34
C GLN A 167 -17.04 18.03 1.55
N THR A 168 -16.85 17.98 0.23
CA THR A 168 -17.01 19.14 -0.67
C THR A 168 -18.28 19.12 -1.54
N TYR A 169 -19.12 18.08 -1.48
CA TYR A 169 -20.26 17.86 -2.39
C TYR A 169 -21.64 18.22 -1.81
N LEU A 170 -21.76 18.41 -0.50
CA LEU A 170 -23.03 18.72 0.16
C LEU A 170 -23.21 20.24 0.35
N PRO A 171 -24.46 20.76 0.38
CA PRO A 171 -24.70 22.17 0.65
C PRO A 171 -24.49 22.50 2.14
N PRO A 172 -24.26 23.78 2.51
CA PRO A 172 -24.00 24.18 3.88
C PRO A 172 -25.06 23.75 4.91
N SER A 173 -26.31 23.53 4.49
CA SER A 173 -27.40 23.07 5.37
C SER A 173 -27.18 21.68 5.96
N PHE A 174 -26.22 20.91 5.45
CA PHE A 174 -25.84 19.60 5.98
C PHE A 174 -24.71 19.69 7.01
N GLU A 175 -23.99 20.82 7.08
CA GLU A 175 -22.85 21.01 7.98
C GLU A 175 -21.84 19.84 7.95
N ALA A 176 -21.70 19.21 6.77
CA ALA A 176 -20.89 18.02 6.59
C ALA A 176 -19.41 18.40 6.55
N VAL A 177 -18.61 17.75 7.40
CA VAL A 177 -17.16 17.97 7.50
C VAL A 177 -16.47 16.61 7.62
N GLY A 178 -15.30 16.49 6.99
CA GLY A 178 -14.41 15.34 7.08
C GLY A 178 -13.94 15.10 8.52
N LYS A 179 -13.72 13.83 8.88
CA LYS A 179 -13.50 13.43 10.28
C LYS A 179 -12.20 13.97 10.88
N ALA A 180 -11.17 14.18 10.05
CA ALA A 180 -9.85 14.66 10.45
C ALA A 180 -9.48 16.04 9.85
N VAL A 181 -10.49 16.87 9.57
CA VAL A 181 -10.29 18.28 9.20
C VAL A 181 -9.78 19.08 10.39
N GLY A 182 -8.81 19.96 10.17
CA GLY A 182 -8.33 20.91 11.17
C GLY A 182 -7.67 22.11 10.53
N ASP A 183 -7.85 23.27 11.15
CA ASP A 183 -7.30 24.54 10.66
C ASP A 183 -6.26 25.05 11.65
N GLY A 184 -5.00 25.09 11.20
CA GLY A 184 -3.87 25.53 11.99
C GLY A 184 -3.05 24.41 12.66
N PRO A 185 -1.79 24.71 13.05
CA PRO A 185 -0.83 23.71 13.52
C PRO A 185 -1.27 22.87 14.73
N GLN A 186 -1.96 23.48 15.71
CA GLN A 186 -2.34 22.79 16.94
C GLN A 186 -3.52 21.83 16.74
N GLU A 187 -4.49 22.22 15.89
CA GLU A 187 -5.60 21.34 15.55
C GLU A 187 -5.10 20.12 14.78
N LEU A 188 -4.24 20.33 13.79
CA LEU A 188 -3.67 19.24 12.99
C LEU A 188 -2.77 18.32 13.83
N ARG A 189 -2.01 18.87 14.79
CA ARG A 189 -1.29 18.07 15.80
C ARG A 189 -2.24 17.18 16.61
N LYS A 190 -3.38 17.72 17.05
CA LYS A 190 -4.42 16.94 17.71
C LYS A 190 -4.98 15.85 16.79
N ARG A 191 -5.21 16.15 15.50
CA ARG A 191 -5.68 15.15 14.52
C ARG A 191 -4.72 13.99 14.33
N VAL A 192 -3.40 14.26 14.30
CA VAL A 192 -2.37 13.20 14.29
C VAL A 192 -2.49 12.30 15.52
N ARG A 193 -2.61 12.89 16.71
CA ARG A 193 -2.79 12.13 17.97
C ARG A 193 -4.06 11.30 17.98
N GLU A 194 -5.14 11.81 17.39
CA GLU A 194 -6.40 11.07 17.23
C GLU A 194 -6.19 9.84 16.34
N GLN A 195 -5.56 9.99 15.17
CA GLN A 195 -5.30 8.84 14.29
C GLN A 195 -4.41 7.79 14.98
N ARG A 196 -3.34 8.25 15.64
CA ARG A 196 -2.46 7.35 16.40
C ARG A 196 -3.19 6.63 17.52
N LYS A 197 -4.05 7.33 18.28
CA LYS A 197 -4.82 6.76 19.39
C LYS A 197 -5.67 5.57 18.96
N TYR A 198 -6.21 5.61 17.74
CA TYR A 198 -7.13 4.61 17.22
C TYR A 198 -6.48 3.59 16.28
N GLY A 199 -5.15 3.56 16.19
CA GLY A 199 -4.42 2.46 15.58
C GLY A 199 -3.76 2.76 14.24
N ALA A 200 -3.72 4.02 13.79
CA ALA A 200 -2.94 4.38 12.61
C ALA A 200 -1.43 4.09 12.82
N GLU A 201 -0.79 3.56 11.78
CA GLU A 201 0.65 3.27 11.69
C GLU A 201 1.38 4.22 10.72
N VAL A 202 0.62 5.02 9.96
CA VAL A 202 1.10 6.12 9.13
C VAL A 202 0.09 7.27 9.21
N ILE A 203 0.50 8.51 8.94
CA ILE A 203 -0.42 9.64 8.80
C ILE A 203 -0.56 10.00 7.33
N LYS A 204 -1.79 10.15 6.83
CA LYS A 204 -2.07 10.77 5.53
C LYS A 204 -2.53 12.22 5.72
N VAL A 205 -2.07 13.11 4.86
CA VAL A 205 -2.56 14.49 4.76
C VAL A 205 -2.80 14.91 3.31
N CYS A 206 -3.82 15.72 3.05
CA CYS A 206 -4.04 16.43 1.79
C CYS A 206 -3.35 17.81 1.80
N ALA A 207 -2.22 17.94 1.11
CA ALA A 207 -1.45 19.19 1.03
C ALA A 207 -1.87 20.10 -0.14
N THR A 208 -2.54 19.54 -1.15
CA THR A 208 -3.13 20.28 -2.28
C THR A 208 -4.57 19.87 -2.52
N GLY A 209 -5.26 20.62 -3.38
CA GLY A 209 -6.48 20.13 -4.03
C GLY A 209 -6.20 18.90 -4.88
N GLY A 210 -7.25 18.20 -5.30
CA GLY A 210 -7.14 16.94 -6.03
C GLY A 210 -8.18 16.79 -7.14
N VAL A 211 -8.10 15.65 -7.83
CA VAL A 211 -8.98 15.31 -8.95
C VAL A 211 -10.42 15.07 -8.48
N PHE A 212 -10.63 14.24 -7.46
CA PHE A 212 -11.96 13.73 -7.10
C PHE A 212 -12.74 14.56 -6.05
N SER A 213 -12.20 15.68 -5.56
CA SER A 213 -12.94 16.66 -4.74
C SER A 213 -13.62 17.73 -5.60
N ARG A 214 -14.65 18.39 -5.07
CA ARG A 214 -15.31 19.54 -5.72
C ARG A 214 -14.71 20.85 -5.25
N ASN A 215 -14.72 21.87 -6.12
CA ASN A 215 -14.29 23.25 -5.79
C ASN A 215 -12.81 23.36 -5.37
N THR A 216 -11.96 22.49 -5.92
CA THR A 216 -10.50 22.50 -5.73
C THR A 216 -9.82 22.17 -7.04
N GLU A 217 -8.68 22.80 -7.32
CA GLU A 217 -7.81 22.44 -8.43
C GLU A 217 -6.57 21.69 -7.94
N PRO A 218 -6.03 20.71 -8.70
CA PRO A 218 -4.86 19.93 -8.27
C PRO A 218 -3.64 20.79 -7.92
N GLY A 219 -3.48 21.93 -8.61
CA GLY A 219 -2.36 22.84 -8.41
C GLY A 219 -2.41 23.68 -7.13
N GLN A 220 -3.56 23.76 -6.45
CA GLN A 220 -3.76 24.66 -5.31
C GLN A 220 -3.23 24.03 -4.02
N GLN A 221 -2.25 24.67 -3.37
CA GLN A 221 -1.82 24.31 -2.03
C GLN A 221 -2.93 24.60 -1.01
N GLN A 222 -3.18 23.66 -0.09
CA GLN A 222 -4.29 23.73 0.87
C GLN A 222 -3.85 23.78 2.34
N LEU A 223 -2.61 23.40 2.64
CA LEU A 223 -2.02 23.56 3.96
C LEU A 223 -0.73 24.36 3.86
N SER A 224 -0.50 25.24 4.82
CA SER A 224 0.76 25.97 4.95
C SER A 224 1.93 25.02 5.29
N GLU A 225 3.16 25.45 5.03
CA GLU A 225 4.34 24.67 5.43
C GLU A 225 4.40 24.49 6.97
N GLU A 226 3.92 25.47 7.73
CA GLU A 226 3.86 25.38 9.21
C GLU A 226 2.91 24.28 9.67
N GLU A 227 1.74 24.18 9.06
CA GLU A 227 0.76 23.12 9.34
C GLU A 227 1.29 21.74 8.95
N LEU A 228 1.88 21.62 7.76
CA LEU A 228 2.51 20.36 7.32
C LEU A 228 3.66 19.94 8.24
N ARG A 229 4.47 20.89 8.71
CA ARG A 229 5.56 20.64 9.65
C ARG A 229 5.03 20.21 11.01
N ALA A 230 3.96 20.81 11.50
CA ALA A 230 3.33 20.40 12.76
C ALA A 230 2.81 18.96 12.71
N ILE A 231 2.27 18.53 11.56
CA ILE A 231 1.85 17.15 11.30
C ILE A 231 3.07 16.22 11.32
N ALA A 232 4.11 16.54 10.54
CA ALA A 232 5.33 15.74 10.46
C ALA A 232 6.02 15.59 11.82
N ASP A 233 6.25 16.70 12.52
CA ASP A 233 6.89 16.71 13.84
C ASP A 233 6.12 15.89 14.87
N GLU A 234 4.78 15.92 14.85
CA GLU A 234 3.97 15.11 15.76
C GLU A 234 4.01 13.64 15.38
N ALA A 235 3.86 13.30 14.10
CA ALA A 235 3.90 11.92 13.63
C ALA A 235 5.25 11.25 13.95
N HIS A 236 6.35 11.95 13.68
CA HIS A 236 7.71 11.48 13.95
C HIS A 236 7.99 11.33 15.45
N GLN A 237 7.40 12.16 16.32
CA GLN A 237 7.46 11.95 17.78
C GLN A 237 6.85 10.62 18.22
N TRP A 238 5.83 10.13 17.51
CA TRP A 238 5.22 8.82 17.73
C TRP A 238 5.93 7.68 16.97
N GLY A 239 7.00 7.98 16.24
CA GLY A 239 7.69 7.02 15.38
C GLY A 239 6.90 6.63 14.12
N LEU A 240 5.85 7.37 13.77
CA LEU A 240 5.08 7.16 12.54
C LEU A 240 5.72 7.88 11.36
N LYS A 241 5.38 7.46 10.14
CA LYS A 241 5.70 8.19 8.91
C LYS A 241 4.53 9.06 8.45
N VAL A 242 4.77 9.96 7.51
CA VAL A 242 3.72 10.77 6.89
C VAL A 242 3.73 10.68 5.37
N ALA A 243 2.53 10.51 4.79
CA ALA A 243 2.25 10.57 3.37
C ALA A 243 1.43 11.83 3.05
N ALA A 244 1.84 12.62 2.06
CA ALA A 244 1.08 13.79 1.62
C ALA A 244 0.54 13.61 0.20
N HIS A 245 -0.79 13.68 0.04
CA HIS A 245 -1.40 13.94 -1.27
C HIS A 245 -0.97 15.34 -1.74
N ALA A 246 -0.25 15.41 -2.86
CA ALA A 246 0.15 16.67 -3.45
C ALA A 246 0.33 16.55 -4.97
N HIS A 247 -0.54 17.21 -5.74
CA HIS A 247 -0.37 17.35 -7.18
C HIS A 247 0.44 18.62 -7.52
N GLY A 248 0.06 19.77 -6.97
CA GLY A 248 0.66 21.07 -7.27
C GLY A 248 2.09 21.27 -6.75
N ALA A 249 2.97 21.84 -7.58
CA ALA A 249 4.39 22.06 -7.27
C ALA A 249 4.63 22.80 -5.93
N ALA A 250 3.83 23.83 -5.62
CA ALA A 250 3.99 24.58 -4.37
C ALA A 250 3.74 23.70 -3.13
N GLY A 251 2.64 22.94 -3.14
CA GLY A 251 2.31 22.01 -2.06
C GLY A 251 3.31 20.86 -1.93
N ILE A 252 3.79 20.31 -3.06
CA ILE A 252 4.84 19.28 -3.07
C ILE A 252 6.10 19.81 -2.36
N LYS A 253 6.57 21.00 -2.74
CA LYS A 253 7.78 21.60 -2.16
C LYS A 253 7.61 21.93 -0.67
N ALA A 254 6.45 22.43 -0.27
CA ALA A 254 6.12 22.68 1.13
C ALA A 254 6.11 21.38 1.95
N ALA A 255 5.48 20.32 1.45
CA ALA A 255 5.45 19.01 2.10
C ALA A 255 6.86 18.43 2.29
N ILE A 256 7.71 18.49 1.26
CA ILE A 256 9.10 18.00 1.36
C ILE A 256 9.90 18.80 2.40
N ARG A 257 9.82 20.13 2.39
CA ARG A 257 10.54 20.99 3.36
C ARG A 257 10.02 20.81 4.79
N ALA A 258 8.74 20.48 4.95
CA ALA A 258 8.12 20.15 6.22
C ALA A 258 8.59 18.80 6.79
N GLY A 259 9.25 17.95 6.00
CA GLY A 259 9.77 16.65 6.43
C GLY A 259 8.84 15.47 6.17
N ILE A 260 7.87 15.61 5.27
CA ILE A 260 6.98 14.50 4.88
C ILE A 260 7.80 13.38 4.20
N ASP A 261 7.55 12.12 4.60
CA ASP A 261 8.32 10.95 4.14
C ASP A 261 8.02 10.56 2.69
N THR A 262 6.73 10.58 2.29
CA THR A 262 6.29 10.20 0.95
C THR A 262 5.32 11.22 0.36
N ILE A 263 5.54 11.59 -0.90
CA ILE A 263 4.68 12.48 -1.67
C ILE A 263 3.88 11.65 -2.65
N GLU A 264 2.57 11.63 -2.44
CA GLU A 264 1.62 10.90 -3.25
C GLU A 264 1.21 11.71 -4.48
N HIS A 265 0.99 11.01 -5.58
CA HIS A 265 0.73 11.52 -6.94
C HIS A 265 1.91 12.29 -7.54
N ALA A 266 2.37 13.35 -6.88
CA ALA A 266 3.46 14.23 -7.30
C ALA A 266 3.32 14.75 -8.75
N SER A 267 2.08 14.91 -9.23
CA SER A 267 1.78 15.04 -10.66
C SER A 267 2.44 16.24 -11.33
N LEU A 268 2.44 17.40 -10.68
CA LEU A 268 2.95 18.65 -11.23
C LEU A 268 4.32 19.01 -10.62
N ILE A 269 5.08 18.01 -10.14
CA ILE A 269 6.42 18.25 -9.59
C ILE A 269 7.33 18.93 -10.61
N ASP A 270 8.02 19.99 -10.18
CA ASP A 270 8.98 20.73 -10.99
C ASP A 270 10.43 20.29 -10.68
N ALA A 271 11.40 20.84 -11.41
CA ALA A 271 12.82 20.50 -11.21
C ALA A 271 13.31 20.84 -9.79
N GLU A 272 12.75 21.88 -9.16
CA GLU A 272 13.08 22.23 -7.78
C GLU A 272 12.51 21.19 -6.81
N GLY A 273 11.28 20.72 -7.02
CA GLY A 273 10.64 19.67 -6.24
C GLY A 273 11.39 18.35 -6.33
N ILE A 274 11.83 17.94 -7.52
CA ILE A 274 12.66 16.73 -7.71
C ILE A 274 13.99 16.88 -6.95
N ARG A 275 14.64 18.05 -7.04
CA ARG A 275 15.89 18.34 -6.31
C ARG A 275 15.67 18.26 -4.80
N LEU A 276 14.60 18.85 -4.28
CA LEU A 276 14.24 18.80 -2.86
C LEU A 276 13.93 17.38 -2.40
N ALA A 277 13.19 16.58 -3.19
CA ALA A 277 12.90 15.19 -2.84
C ALA A 277 14.18 14.38 -2.64
N LYS A 278 15.20 14.59 -3.50
CA LYS A 278 16.52 13.98 -3.35
C LYS A 278 17.29 14.50 -2.14
N GLU A 279 17.30 15.81 -1.92
CA GLU A 279 17.99 16.46 -0.81
C GLU A 279 17.46 16.00 0.55
N HIS A 280 16.14 15.88 0.69
CA HIS A 280 15.46 15.48 1.91
C HIS A 280 15.21 13.97 2.00
N GLY A 281 15.51 13.22 0.94
CA GLY A 281 15.31 11.78 0.88
C GLY A 281 13.84 11.33 0.85
N ALA A 282 12.93 12.23 0.47
CA ALA A 282 11.49 11.95 0.33
C ALA A 282 11.24 11.00 -0.85
N TRP A 283 10.28 10.09 -0.69
CA TRP A 283 9.84 9.18 -1.75
C TRP A 283 8.72 9.80 -2.56
N LEU A 284 8.65 9.46 -3.85
CA LEU A 284 7.52 9.78 -4.72
C LEU A 284 6.69 8.51 -4.97
N ALA A 285 5.41 8.58 -4.64
CA ALA A 285 4.43 7.51 -4.83
C ALA A 285 3.44 7.96 -5.93
N MET A 286 3.77 7.66 -7.19
CA MET A 286 3.08 8.22 -8.37
C MET A 286 2.20 7.15 -9.04
N ASP A 287 0.89 7.32 -8.91
CA ASP A 287 -0.20 6.51 -9.43
C ASP A 287 -0.48 6.78 -10.91
N ILE A 288 0.35 6.24 -11.78
CA ILE A 288 0.37 6.58 -13.21
C ILE A 288 -0.54 5.69 -14.09
N PHE A 289 -1.24 4.72 -13.50
CA PHE A 289 -2.09 3.77 -14.21
C PHE A 289 -3.59 4.13 -14.20
N ASN A 290 -4.11 4.53 -13.04
CA ASN A 290 -5.56 4.65 -12.75
C ASN A 290 -6.36 5.59 -13.69
N THR A 291 -5.70 6.56 -14.34
CA THR A 291 -6.33 7.45 -15.34
C THR A 291 -6.94 6.67 -16.51
N GLU A 292 -6.37 5.51 -16.87
CA GLU A 292 -6.93 4.65 -17.93
C GLU A 292 -8.32 4.15 -17.55
N TYR A 293 -8.51 3.72 -16.30
CA TYR A 293 -9.81 3.32 -15.79
C TYR A 293 -10.75 4.52 -15.65
N THR A 294 -10.25 5.62 -15.09
CA THR A 294 -11.05 6.84 -14.85
C THR A 294 -11.65 7.40 -16.14
N GLN A 295 -10.86 7.49 -17.21
CA GLN A 295 -11.35 7.99 -18.50
C GLN A 295 -12.21 6.99 -19.27
N ALA A 296 -12.03 5.68 -19.07
CA ALA A 296 -12.83 4.65 -19.72
C ALA A 296 -14.20 4.45 -19.04
N GLU A 297 -14.21 4.36 -17.70
CA GLU A 297 -15.36 3.87 -16.93
C GLU A 297 -15.95 4.93 -15.99
N GLY A 298 -15.18 5.96 -15.62
CA GLY A 298 -15.56 6.90 -14.56
C GLY A 298 -16.90 7.60 -14.80
N ALA A 299 -17.18 8.03 -16.04
CA ALA A 299 -18.47 8.64 -16.40
C ALA A 299 -19.65 7.67 -16.18
N ARG A 300 -19.47 6.39 -16.54
CA ARG A 300 -20.48 5.34 -16.33
C ARG A 300 -20.70 5.07 -14.84
N ASN A 301 -19.62 5.13 -14.06
CA ASN A 301 -19.65 4.86 -12.62
C ASN A 301 -20.13 6.07 -11.78
N GLY A 302 -20.41 7.22 -12.41
CA GLY A 302 -20.99 8.40 -11.75
C GLY A 302 -19.98 9.48 -11.34
N VAL A 303 -18.72 9.37 -11.75
CA VAL A 303 -17.73 10.45 -11.60
C VAL A 303 -18.21 11.68 -12.36
N MET A 304 -18.19 12.85 -11.73
CA MET A 304 -18.68 14.07 -12.37
C MET A 304 -17.69 14.59 -13.41
N GLU A 305 -18.21 15.28 -14.42
CA GLU A 305 -17.41 15.78 -15.53
C GLU A 305 -16.27 16.72 -15.10
N ASP A 306 -16.46 17.55 -14.07
CA ASP A 306 -15.38 18.39 -13.55
C ASP A 306 -14.20 17.57 -13.02
N ASN A 307 -14.46 16.42 -12.39
CA ASN A 307 -13.41 15.52 -11.92
C ASN A 307 -12.72 14.81 -13.10
N LEU A 308 -13.50 14.34 -14.09
CA LEU A 308 -12.95 13.73 -15.31
C LEU A 308 -12.08 14.71 -16.09
N ARG A 309 -12.48 15.99 -16.15
CA ARG A 309 -11.68 17.08 -16.72
C ARG A 309 -10.35 17.22 -15.98
N LYS A 310 -10.37 17.33 -14.65
CA LYS A 310 -9.15 17.47 -13.85
C LYS A 310 -8.18 16.30 -14.04
N ASP A 311 -8.70 15.08 -14.12
CA ASP A 311 -7.88 13.89 -14.44
C ASP A 311 -7.19 14.03 -15.80
N ARG A 312 -7.94 14.35 -16.87
CA ARG A 312 -7.38 14.54 -18.22
C ARG A 312 -6.29 15.61 -18.27
N GLU A 313 -6.46 16.69 -17.52
CA GLU A 313 -5.53 17.81 -17.51
C GLU A 313 -4.17 17.45 -16.87
N ILE A 314 -4.13 16.52 -15.91
CA ILE A 314 -2.91 16.20 -15.17
C ILE A 314 -2.28 14.85 -15.52
N ALA A 315 -3.04 13.89 -16.05
CA ALA A 315 -2.61 12.49 -16.21
C ALA A 315 -1.31 12.34 -17.01
N GLN A 316 -1.26 12.91 -18.23
CA GLN A 316 -0.05 12.84 -19.04
C GLN A 316 1.11 13.65 -18.44
N ILE A 317 0.82 14.76 -17.76
CA ILE A 317 1.82 15.58 -17.08
C ILE A 317 2.47 14.78 -15.94
N GLN A 318 1.68 14.05 -15.14
CA GLN A 318 2.18 13.17 -14.09
C GLN A 318 3.10 12.10 -14.66
N ARG A 319 2.69 11.42 -15.73
CA ARG A 319 3.50 10.38 -16.38
C ARG A 319 4.81 10.92 -16.94
N ASP A 320 4.79 12.09 -17.57
CA ASP A 320 6.02 12.74 -18.04
C ASP A 320 6.93 13.20 -16.89
N ASN A 321 6.34 13.62 -15.77
CA ASN A 321 7.10 13.98 -14.58
C ASN A 321 7.63 12.77 -13.81
N PHE A 322 6.94 11.62 -13.83
CA PHE A 322 7.47 10.34 -13.37
C PHE A 322 8.76 9.99 -14.11
N ARG A 323 8.74 10.07 -15.46
CA ARG A 323 9.93 9.84 -16.30
C ARG A 323 11.08 10.79 -15.92
N LYS A 324 10.78 12.09 -15.73
CA LYS A 324 11.79 13.08 -15.33
C LYS A 324 12.35 12.81 -13.93
N ALA A 325 11.49 12.44 -12.98
CA ALA A 325 11.89 12.14 -11.60
C ALA A 325 12.76 10.89 -11.54
N HIS A 326 12.38 9.82 -12.25
CA HIS A 326 13.19 8.60 -12.41
C HIS A 326 14.54 8.91 -13.06
N ALA A 327 14.55 9.61 -14.20
CA ALA A 327 15.80 9.97 -14.89
C ALA A 327 16.72 10.87 -14.05
N ALA A 328 16.15 11.67 -13.14
CA ALA A 328 16.91 12.48 -12.19
C ALA A 328 17.41 11.69 -10.97
N GLY A 329 17.04 10.42 -10.82
CA GLY A 329 17.40 9.57 -9.68
C GLY A 329 16.64 9.93 -8.39
N ALA A 330 15.39 10.37 -8.51
CA ALA A 330 14.50 10.48 -7.36
C ALA A 330 14.11 9.08 -6.86
N LYS A 331 13.86 8.98 -5.55
CA LYS A 331 13.36 7.76 -4.93
C LYS A 331 11.88 7.59 -5.27
N ILE A 332 11.50 6.49 -5.90
CA ILE A 332 10.13 6.22 -6.33
C ILE A 332 9.68 4.87 -5.76
N VAL A 333 8.43 4.80 -5.30
CA VAL A 333 7.77 3.56 -4.84
C VAL A 333 6.54 3.25 -5.69
N PHE A 334 6.13 1.98 -5.66
CA PHE A 334 4.90 1.53 -6.31
C PHE A 334 3.67 1.97 -5.51
N ALA A 335 2.72 2.64 -6.17
CA ALA A 335 1.52 3.21 -5.55
C ALA A 335 0.43 3.37 -6.62
N THR A 336 -0.73 2.74 -6.50
CA THR A 336 -1.71 2.67 -7.61
C THR A 336 -2.95 3.54 -7.44
N ASP A 337 -3.24 3.94 -6.21
CA ASP A 337 -4.52 4.51 -5.81
C ASP A 337 -5.69 3.53 -6.05
N ALA A 338 -5.46 2.24 -5.76
CA ALA A 338 -6.50 1.22 -5.86
C ALA A 338 -7.70 1.58 -4.96
N GLY A 339 -8.91 1.56 -5.53
CA GLY A 339 -10.08 2.27 -5.02
C GLY A 339 -10.61 3.30 -6.02
N VAL A 340 -9.72 3.97 -6.75
CA VAL A 340 -10.04 4.71 -8.01
C VAL A 340 -10.18 3.75 -9.20
N MET A 341 -9.49 2.61 -9.11
CA MET A 341 -9.56 1.48 -10.03
C MET A 341 -9.84 0.18 -9.25
N PRO A 342 -10.29 -0.92 -9.91
CA PRO A 342 -10.63 -2.19 -9.24
C PRO A 342 -9.40 -2.89 -8.65
N HIS A 343 -9.36 -3.12 -7.33
CA HIS A 343 -8.16 -3.49 -6.58
C HIS A 343 -7.31 -4.61 -7.20
N GLY A 344 -7.92 -5.67 -7.74
CA GLY A 344 -7.20 -6.77 -8.39
C GLY A 344 -6.42 -6.40 -9.67
N THR A 345 -6.58 -5.19 -10.21
CA THR A 345 -5.89 -4.70 -11.41
C THR A 345 -4.63 -3.88 -11.11
N ALA A 346 -4.26 -3.71 -9.83
CA ALA A 346 -3.16 -2.87 -9.38
C ALA A 346 -1.82 -3.16 -10.09
N ALA A 347 -1.54 -4.44 -10.39
CA ALA A 347 -0.30 -4.84 -11.08
C ALA A 347 -0.16 -4.27 -12.51
N GLY A 348 -1.25 -3.81 -13.14
CA GLY A 348 -1.20 -3.12 -14.44
C GLY A 348 -0.29 -1.89 -14.45
N GLN A 349 0.00 -1.30 -13.29
CA GLN A 349 0.94 -0.20 -13.17
C GLN A 349 2.39 -0.58 -13.50
N PHE A 350 2.83 -1.83 -13.30
CA PHE A 350 4.19 -2.21 -13.65
C PHE A 350 4.50 -1.96 -15.13
N ARG A 351 3.55 -2.29 -16.01
CA ARG A 351 3.62 -1.98 -17.44
C ARG A 351 3.85 -0.48 -17.66
N VAL A 352 3.02 0.37 -17.06
CA VAL A 352 3.12 1.83 -17.24
C VAL A 352 4.45 2.37 -16.68
N MET A 353 4.93 1.87 -15.53
CA MET A 353 6.23 2.27 -15.00
C MET A 353 7.38 1.98 -15.97
N THR A 354 7.33 0.82 -16.66
CA THR A 354 8.34 0.48 -17.67
C THR A 354 8.21 1.29 -18.96
N GLU A 355 6.99 1.58 -19.43
CA GLU A 355 6.73 2.47 -20.57
C GLU A 355 7.25 3.90 -20.32
N TYR A 356 7.26 4.33 -19.06
CA TYR A 356 7.69 5.67 -18.66
C TYR A 356 9.10 5.73 -18.05
N GLY A 357 9.93 4.70 -18.24
CA GLY A 357 11.38 4.81 -18.15
C GLY A 357 12.09 3.89 -17.16
N MET A 358 11.35 3.19 -16.29
CA MET A 358 11.97 2.19 -15.42
C MET A 358 12.31 0.91 -16.18
N THR A 359 13.39 0.26 -15.79
CA THR A 359 13.61 -1.15 -16.14
C THR A 359 12.65 -2.06 -15.38
N PRO A 360 12.37 -3.29 -15.86
CA PRO A 360 11.58 -4.26 -15.12
C PRO A 360 12.07 -4.52 -13.68
N MET A 361 13.40 -4.60 -13.48
CA MET A 361 13.99 -4.77 -12.14
C MET A 361 13.71 -3.56 -11.24
N GLU A 362 13.86 -2.33 -11.74
CA GLU A 362 13.54 -1.12 -10.97
C GLU A 362 12.07 -1.05 -10.59
N ALA A 363 11.16 -1.44 -11.50
CA ALA A 363 9.74 -1.47 -11.22
C ALA A 363 9.39 -2.51 -10.13
N ILE A 364 9.96 -3.72 -10.20
CA ILE A 364 9.85 -4.74 -9.15
C ILE A 364 10.42 -4.23 -7.82
N GLN A 365 11.58 -3.58 -7.83
CA GLN A 365 12.19 -3.01 -6.63
C GLN A 365 11.34 -1.87 -6.03
N ALA A 366 10.67 -1.07 -6.86
CA ALA A 366 9.73 -0.04 -6.42
C ALA A 366 8.57 -0.63 -5.59
N ALA A 367 8.12 -1.85 -5.94
CA ALA A 367 7.07 -2.59 -5.26
C ALA A 367 7.58 -3.59 -4.19
N THR A 368 8.88 -3.64 -3.92
CA THR A 368 9.45 -4.59 -2.95
C THR A 368 10.43 -3.88 -2.01
N THR A 369 11.72 -3.80 -2.36
CA THR A 369 12.77 -3.26 -1.48
C THR A 369 12.58 -1.77 -1.18
N SER A 370 12.23 -0.98 -2.19
CA SER A 370 11.99 0.47 -2.06
C SER A 370 10.77 0.75 -1.20
N ALA A 371 9.66 0.05 -1.46
CA ALA A 371 8.44 0.17 -0.66
C ALA A 371 8.68 -0.27 0.80
N ALA A 372 9.38 -1.39 1.03
CA ALA A 372 9.74 -1.81 2.39
C ALA A 372 10.62 -0.78 3.12
N GLN A 373 11.54 -0.11 2.41
CA GLN A 373 12.33 0.98 2.97
C GLN A 373 11.48 2.21 3.28
N ALA A 374 10.59 2.60 2.38
CA ALA A 374 9.66 3.71 2.58
C ALA A 374 8.69 3.45 3.74
N LEU A 375 8.28 2.20 3.98
CA LEU A 375 7.49 1.79 5.15
C LEU A 375 8.31 1.74 6.45
N GLY A 376 9.64 1.65 6.38
CA GLY A 376 10.48 1.37 7.54
C GLY A 376 10.40 -0.09 8.02
N ARG A 377 10.10 -1.04 7.11
CA ARG A 377 9.84 -2.45 7.40
C ARG A 377 10.79 -3.41 6.68
N THR A 378 12.03 -2.99 6.41
CA THR A 378 13.04 -3.80 5.70
C THR A 378 13.46 -5.07 6.44
N GLY A 379 13.21 -5.14 7.76
CA GLY A 379 13.42 -6.36 8.56
C GLY A 379 12.29 -7.39 8.41
N ASP A 380 11.15 -7.01 7.82
CA ASP A 380 9.96 -7.86 7.76
C ASP A 380 9.53 -8.20 6.33
N VAL A 381 9.58 -7.27 5.37
CA VAL A 381 8.98 -7.46 4.03
C VAL A 381 9.90 -6.99 2.89
N GLY A 382 9.48 -7.21 1.65
CA GLY A 382 10.11 -6.65 0.44
C GLY A 382 11.38 -7.34 -0.05
N ALA A 383 11.74 -8.51 0.50
CA ALA A 383 12.72 -9.41 -0.11
C ALA A 383 12.54 -10.84 0.39
N ILE A 384 12.98 -11.81 -0.41
CA ILE A 384 13.17 -13.20 0.04
C ILE A 384 14.54 -13.26 0.72
N ALA A 385 14.57 -13.01 2.03
CA ALA A 385 15.79 -12.96 2.82
C ALA A 385 15.54 -13.40 4.26
N VAL A 386 16.56 -13.97 4.90
CA VAL A 386 16.50 -14.45 6.28
C VAL A 386 16.00 -13.36 7.24
N GLY A 387 15.08 -13.74 8.11
CA GLY A 387 14.43 -12.88 9.09
C GLY A 387 13.13 -12.25 8.61
N ARG A 388 12.93 -12.10 7.30
CA ARG A 388 11.70 -11.52 6.73
C ARG A 388 10.56 -12.53 6.72
N TYR A 389 9.32 -12.06 6.56
CA TYR A 389 8.17 -12.93 6.38
C TYR A 389 8.32 -13.78 5.11
N GLY A 390 7.78 -15.00 5.16
CA GLY A 390 7.65 -15.91 4.03
C GLY A 390 6.56 -15.47 3.06
N ASP A 391 6.63 -14.23 2.59
CA ASP A 391 5.71 -13.63 1.62
C ASP A 391 6.34 -13.72 0.23
N ILE A 392 5.82 -14.59 -0.61
CA ILE A 392 6.39 -14.98 -1.91
C ILE A 392 5.27 -15.04 -2.94
N ILE A 393 5.53 -14.54 -4.14
CA ILE A 393 4.68 -14.77 -5.31
C ILE A 393 5.43 -15.62 -6.33
N ALA A 394 4.69 -16.32 -7.18
CA ALA A 394 5.24 -17.05 -8.32
C ALA A 394 4.49 -16.67 -9.59
N VAL A 395 5.24 -16.48 -10.66
CA VAL A 395 4.72 -16.22 -12.00
C VAL A 395 5.31 -17.20 -12.99
N ASP A 396 4.57 -17.43 -14.07
CA ASP A 396 5.09 -18.04 -15.28
C ASP A 396 6.12 -17.13 -15.97
N GLY A 397 7.02 -17.78 -16.72
CA GLY A 397 7.97 -17.05 -17.54
C GLY A 397 8.97 -16.22 -16.75
N ASP A 398 9.43 -15.13 -17.37
CA ASP A 398 10.49 -14.25 -16.87
C ASP A 398 9.98 -12.79 -16.79
N PRO A 399 9.67 -12.29 -15.57
CA PRO A 399 9.15 -10.93 -15.41
C PRO A 399 10.19 -9.84 -15.73
N LEU A 400 11.48 -10.18 -15.89
CA LEU A 400 12.50 -9.25 -16.38
C LEU A 400 12.49 -9.12 -17.90
N ALA A 401 11.94 -10.10 -18.62
CA ALA A 401 11.76 -10.05 -20.06
C ALA A 401 10.36 -9.52 -20.44
N ASN A 402 9.33 -9.90 -19.68
CA ASN A 402 7.97 -9.41 -19.83
C ASN A 402 7.40 -9.02 -18.46
N ILE A 403 7.41 -7.73 -18.13
CA ILE A 403 6.92 -7.28 -16.82
C ILE A 403 5.42 -7.58 -16.60
N ARG A 404 4.68 -7.83 -17.68
CA ARG A 404 3.23 -8.13 -17.62
C ARG A 404 2.92 -9.50 -17.04
N GLU A 405 3.91 -10.39 -16.86
CA GLU A 405 3.69 -11.62 -16.08
C GLU A 405 3.23 -11.31 -14.65
N LEU A 406 3.51 -10.12 -14.11
CA LEU A 406 3.01 -9.69 -12.80
C LEU A 406 1.52 -9.29 -12.81
N GLU A 407 0.90 -9.10 -13.98
CA GLU A 407 -0.54 -8.84 -14.09
C GLU A 407 -1.38 -10.11 -13.80
N ASP A 408 -0.76 -11.29 -13.86
CA ASP A 408 -1.41 -12.59 -13.62
C ASP A 408 -0.51 -13.49 -12.75
N VAL A 409 -0.56 -13.28 -11.44
CA VAL A 409 0.24 -14.05 -10.48
C VAL A 409 -0.38 -15.41 -10.23
N ASP A 410 0.33 -16.50 -10.51
CA ASP A 410 -0.21 -17.88 -10.38
C ASP A 410 -0.37 -18.34 -8.93
N VAL A 411 0.64 -18.04 -8.11
CA VAL A 411 0.74 -18.53 -6.74
C VAL A 411 1.09 -17.38 -5.81
N VAL A 412 0.37 -17.29 -4.71
CA VAL A 412 0.65 -16.35 -3.63
C VAL A 412 0.83 -17.12 -2.34
N ILE A 413 1.98 -16.90 -1.69
CA ILE A 413 2.32 -17.43 -0.38
C ILE A 413 2.43 -16.23 0.56
N LYS A 414 1.67 -16.23 1.66
CA LYS A 414 1.73 -15.20 2.70
C LYS A 414 2.05 -15.85 4.04
N GLY A 415 3.19 -15.49 4.62
CA GLY A 415 3.66 -16.09 5.87
C GLY A 415 3.82 -17.63 5.81
N GLY A 416 4.22 -18.17 4.67
CA GLY A 416 4.36 -19.63 4.46
C GLY A 416 3.08 -20.35 4.03
N GLU A 417 1.92 -19.70 4.12
CA GLU A 417 0.63 -20.27 3.70
C GLU A 417 0.32 -19.94 2.24
N VAL A 418 -0.10 -20.96 1.48
CA VAL A 418 -0.56 -20.79 0.09
C VAL A 418 -1.98 -20.23 0.14
N VAL A 419 -2.15 -18.98 -0.30
CA VAL A 419 -3.45 -18.28 -0.34
C VAL A 419 -4.03 -18.20 -1.75
N LYS A 420 -3.22 -18.45 -2.78
CA LYS A 420 -3.60 -18.60 -4.19
C LYS A 420 -2.78 -19.73 -4.82
N ASN A 421 -3.41 -20.56 -5.65
CA ASN A 421 -2.73 -21.59 -6.45
C ASN A 421 -3.59 -21.99 -7.64
N ASP A 422 -3.36 -21.37 -8.79
CA ASP A 422 -4.12 -21.58 -10.03
C ASP A 422 -3.56 -22.72 -10.90
#